data_AF-A0A1F7Y736-F1
#
_entry.id   AF-A0A1F7Y736-F1
#
_cell.length_a   1.000
_cell.length_b   1.000
_cell.length_c   1.000
_cell.angle_alpha   90.00
_cell.angle_beta   90.00
_cell.angle_gamma   90.00
#
_symmetry.space_group_name_H-M   'P 1'
#
loop_
_entity.id
_entity.type
_entity.pdbx_description
1 polymer ?
#
loop_
_entity_poly.entity_id
_entity_poly.type
_entity_poly.pdbx_seq_one_letter_code
_entity_poly.pdbx_strand_id
1 'polypeptide(L)'
;MNTIKVSATHARNNFFELLEKVSMGTQVLVERNNKPIAAIVPRKSKVDWAGLKKAMDNAHGILKDYDPKDNPLRKPGAANFLGRWDRGLVKPKRDTKK
;
A
#
# COMPACT_ATOMS: atom_id res chain seq x y z
N MET A 1 13.17 -6.96 11.39
CA MET A 1 13.55 -6.02 10.33
C MET A 1 14.27 -4.87 11.01
N ASN A 2 15.55 -4.67 10.71
CA ASN A 2 16.36 -3.67 11.42
C ASN A 2 16.26 -2.32 10.67
N THR A 3 16.10 -1.22 11.39
CA THR A 3 15.88 0.11 10.79
C THR A 3 16.98 1.07 11.23
N ILE A 4 17.66 1.69 10.27
CA ILE A 4 18.72 2.66 10.51
C ILE A 4 18.23 4.02 10.04
N LYS A 5 18.41 5.05 10.88
CA LYS A 5 18.14 6.44 10.54
C LYS A 5 19.45 7.15 10.20
N VAL A 6 19.48 7.84 9.06
CA VAL A 6 20.67 8.57 8.59
C VAL A 6 20.28 9.96 8.11
N SER A 7 21.17 10.93 8.28
CA SER A 7 20.98 12.26 7.71
C SER A 7 21.12 12.23 6.19
N ALA A 8 20.50 13.19 5.49
CA ALA A 8 20.62 13.32 4.04
C ALA A 8 22.07 13.44 3.57
N THR A 9 22.92 14.15 4.32
CA THR A 9 24.35 14.29 4.03
C THR A 9 25.09 12.96 4.17
N HIS A 10 24.82 12.21 5.23
CA HIS A 10 25.42 10.90 5.44
C HIS A 10 24.96 9.88 4.39
N ALA A 11 23.68 9.92 4.02
CA ALA A 11 23.12 9.08 2.98
C ALA A 11 23.76 9.31 1.60
N ARG A 12 24.08 10.57 1.28
CA ARG A 12 24.77 10.92 0.04
C ARG A 12 26.21 10.40 0.03
N ASN A 13 26.94 10.56 1.13
CA ASN A 13 28.35 10.23 1.18
C ASN A 13 28.60 8.72 1.24
N ASN A 14 27.71 7.96 1.89
CA ASN A 14 27.87 6.52 2.10
C ASN A 14 26.80 5.69 1.36
N PHE A 15 26.39 6.18 0.18
CA PHE A 15 25.24 5.62 -0.52
C PHE A 15 25.37 4.11 -0.82
N PHE A 16 26.54 3.67 -1.30
CA PHE A 16 26.76 2.27 -1.66
C PHE A 16 26.81 1.34 -0.46
N GLU A 17 27.44 1.74 0.65
CA GLU A 17 27.44 0.96 1.89
C GLU A 17 26.04 0.81 2.47
N LEU A 18 25.22 1.85 2.35
CA LEU A 18 23.82 1.79 2.76
C LEU A 18 23.03 0.83 1.87
N LEU A 19 23.28 0.80 0.56
CA LEU A 19 22.67 -0.17 -0.34
C LEU A 19 23.05 -1.63 -0.01
N GLU A 20 24.30 -1.87 0.36
CA GLU A 20 24.75 -3.19 0.80
C GLU A 20 23.97 -3.64 2.05
N LYS A 21 23.86 -2.77 3.06
CA LYS A 21 23.06 -3.05 4.27
C LYS A 21 21.58 -3.25 3.94
N VAL A 22 21.04 -2.52 2.96
CA VAL A 22 19.67 -2.68 2.48
C VAL A 22 19.47 -4.03 1.82
N SER A 23 20.45 -4.51 1.05
CA SER A 23 20.41 -5.84 0.43
C SER A 23 20.37 -6.97 1.45
N MET A 24 21.01 -6.78 2.61
CA MET A 24 20.97 -7.69 3.76
C MET A 24 19.64 -7.63 4.56
N GLY A 25 18.67 -6.83 4.12
CA GLY A 25 17.34 -6.74 4.74
C GLY A 25 17.18 -5.60 5.74
N THR A 26 18.10 -4.64 5.76
CA THR A 26 17.99 -3.42 6.58
C THR A 26 17.13 -2.36 5.87
N GLN A 27 16.30 -1.65 6.61
CA GLN A 27 15.59 -0.48 6.10
C GLN A 27 16.35 0.79 6.49
N VAL A 28 16.66 1.65 5.52
CA VAL A 28 17.35 2.92 5.78
C VAL A 28 16.34 4.07 5.63
N LEU A 29 16.13 4.83 6.71
CA LEU A 29 15.32 6.04 6.72
C LEU A 29 16.25 7.25 6.61
N VAL A 30 16.03 8.06 5.58
CA VAL A 30 16.78 9.30 5.36
C VAL A 30 16.02 10.46 5.98
N GLU A 31 16.68 11.19 6.86
CA GLU A 31 16.14 12.35 7.56
C GLU A 31 16.84 13.63 7.13
N ARG A 32 16.07 14.72 7.01
CA ARG A 32 16.59 16.09 6.84
C ARG A 32 15.88 16.99 7.84
N ASN A 33 16.64 17.73 8.64
CA ASN A 33 16.12 18.59 9.70
C ASN A 33 15.14 17.85 10.64
N ASN A 34 15.54 16.67 11.12
CA ASN A 34 14.74 15.78 11.97
C ASN A 34 13.38 15.34 11.38
N LYS A 35 13.20 15.49 10.07
CA LYS A 35 12.01 15.00 9.35
C LYS A 35 12.41 13.87 8.41
N PRO A 36 11.69 12.73 8.42
CA PRO A 36 11.92 11.67 7.46
C PRO A 36 11.50 12.15 6.07
N ILE A 37 12.43 12.06 5.11
CA ILE A 37 12.22 12.51 3.72
C ILE A 37 12.19 11.36 2.72
N ALA A 38 12.86 10.24 3.02
CA ALA A 38 12.90 9.08 2.14
C ALA A 38 13.15 7.78 2.91
N ALA A 39 12.77 6.65 2.31
CA ALA A 39 13.07 5.31 2.80
C ALA A 39 13.70 4.49 1.67
N ILE A 40 14.83 3.86 1.95
CA ILE A 40 15.50 2.91 1.06
C ILE A 40 15.21 1.51 1.60
N VAL A 41 14.59 0.68 0.76
CA VAL A 41 14.15 -0.68 1.09
C VAL A 41 14.59 -1.64 0.00
N PRO A 42 14.89 -2.90 0.33
CA PRO A 42 15.22 -3.89 -0.68
C PRO A 42 14.02 -4.10 -1.61
N ARG A 43 14.28 -4.10 -2.92
CA ARG A 43 13.25 -4.38 -3.91
C ARG A 43 12.79 -5.83 -3.72
N LYS A 44 11.56 -6.01 -3.23
CA LYS A 44 10.92 -7.33 -3.20
C LYS A 44 10.70 -7.79 -4.66
N SER A 45 11.29 -8.92 -5.04
CA SER A 45 11.17 -9.50 -6.39
C SER A 45 9.76 -10.03 -6.67
N LYS A 46 9.01 -10.35 -5.61
CA LYS A 46 7.62 -10.78 -5.67
C LYS A 46 6.74 -9.74 -4.97
N VAL A 47 5.58 -9.46 -5.57
CA VAL A 47 4.55 -8.65 -4.94
C VAL A 47 4.06 -9.40 -3.70
N ASP A 48 4.19 -8.74 -2.55
CA ASP A 48 3.68 -9.25 -1.28
C ASP A 48 2.17 -9.07 -1.24
N TRP A 49 1.45 -10.00 -1.87
CA TRP A 49 -0.02 -9.97 -1.97
C TRP A 49 -0.69 -9.93 -0.59
N ALA A 50 -0.08 -10.55 0.42
CA ALA A 50 -0.60 -10.56 1.78
C ALA A 50 -0.44 -9.18 2.44
N GLY A 51 0.74 -8.55 2.30
CA GLY A 51 0.99 -7.19 2.76
C GLY A 51 0.12 -6.16 2.03
N LEU A 52 -0.04 -6.31 0.71
CA LEU A 52 -0.92 -5.48 -0.11
C LEU A 52 -2.38 -5.62 0.32
N LYS A 53 -2.88 -6.85 0.48
CA LYS A 53 -4.23 -7.11 0.96
C LYS A 53 -4.46 -6.48 2.33
N LYS A 54 -3.52 -6.63 3.27
CA LYS A 54 -3.61 -6.02 4.60
C LYS A 54 -3.60 -4.48 4.56
N ALA A 55 -2.77 -3.89 3.69
CA ALA A 55 -2.75 -2.44 3.48
C ALA A 55 -4.05 -1.95 2.83
N MET A 56 -4.61 -2.71 1.89
CA MET A 56 -5.91 -2.44 1.30
C MET A 56 -7.04 -2.60 2.33
N ASP A 57 -7.05 -3.64 3.16
CA ASP A 57 -8.05 -3.84 4.22
C ASP A 57 -7.99 -2.70 5.25
N ASN A 58 -6.79 -2.21 5.58
CA ASN A 58 -6.61 -1.04 6.44
C ASN A 58 -7.03 0.27 5.76
N ALA A 59 -6.74 0.44 4.46
CA ALA A 59 -7.18 1.60 3.66
C ALA A 59 -8.70 1.57 3.39
N HIS A 60 -9.30 0.38 3.30
CA HIS A 60 -10.73 0.15 3.31
C HIS A 60 -11.38 0.58 4.64
N GLY A 61 -10.60 0.98 5.66
CA GLY A 61 -11.11 1.78 6.77
C GLY A 61 -11.76 3.11 6.33
N ILE A 62 -11.35 3.67 5.19
CA ILE A 62 -11.96 4.87 4.57
C ILE A 62 -13.26 4.51 3.81
N LEU A 63 -13.38 3.26 3.34
CA LEU A 63 -14.56 2.72 2.66
C LEU A 63 -15.44 1.85 3.59
N LYS A 64 -15.16 1.83 4.90
CA LYS A 64 -15.84 0.96 5.85
C LYS A 64 -17.33 1.32 5.98
N ASP A 65 -17.63 2.60 5.77
CA ASP A 65 -18.98 3.18 5.73
C ASP A 65 -19.47 3.39 4.28
N TYR A 66 -18.78 2.82 3.29
CA TYR A 66 -19.23 2.89 1.89
C TYR A 66 -20.40 1.93 1.69
N ASP A 67 -21.63 2.46 1.76
CA ASP A 67 -22.80 1.78 1.23
C ASP A 67 -22.70 1.82 -0.31
N PRO A 68 -22.77 0.67 -1.02
CA PRO A 68 -22.87 0.65 -2.48
C PRO A 68 -23.99 1.52 -3.05
N LYS A 69 -24.99 1.91 -2.25
CA LYS A 69 -26.04 2.89 -2.59
C LYS A 69 -25.55 4.34 -2.62
N ASP A 70 -24.53 4.69 -1.85
CA ASP A 70 -23.91 6.02 -1.83
C ASP A 70 -22.89 6.21 -2.94
N ASN A 71 -22.69 5.19 -3.78
CA ASN A 71 -21.85 5.29 -4.96
C ASN A 71 -22.39 6.37 -5.92
N PRO A 72 -21.67 7.49 -6.13
CA PRO A 72 -22.10 8.53 -7.06
C PRO A 72 -22.25 8.03 -8.50
N LEU A 73 -21.65 6.87 -8.82
CA LEU A 73 -21.73 6.20 -10.12
C LEU A 73 -22.94 5.27 -10.28
N ARG A 74 -23.75 5.05 -9.22
CA ARG A 74 -24.97 4.21 -9.23
C ARG A 74 -26.27 4.99 -9.01
N LYS A 75 -26.19 6.33 -8.92
CA LYS A 75 -27.37 7.19 -8.81
C LYS A 75 -28.19 7.18 -10.11
N PRO A 76 -29.53 7.34 -10.04
CA PRO A 76 -30.35 7.55 -11.23
C PRO A 76 -29.81 8.76 -12.03
N GLY A 77 -29.41 8.54 -13.28
CA GLY A 77 -28.78 9.57 -14.14
C GLY A 77 -27.26 9.48 -14.29
N ALA A 78 -26.58 8.58 -13.58
CA ALA A 78 -25.14 8.36 -13.76
C ALA A 78 -24.83 7.73 -15.14
N ALA A 79 -23.70 8.12 -15.73
CA ALA A 79 -23.28 7.65 -17.05
C ALA A 79 -23.08 6.12 -17.07
N ASN A 80 -23.74 5.46 -18.03
CA ASN A 80 -23.79 4.00 -18.16
C ASN A 80 -22.42 3.29 -18.28
N PHE A 81 -21.36 4.00 -18.61
CA PHE A 81 -20.02 3.48 -18.81
C PHE A 81 -19.23 3.26 -17.49
N LEU A 82 -19.53 4.04 -16.43
CA LEU A 82 -18.78 3.97 -15.17
C LEU A 82 -19.42 3.05 -14.12
N GLY A 83 -20.73 2.78 -14.23
CA GLY A 83 -21.50 2.04 -13.21
C GLY A 83 -21.80 0.56 -13.52
N ARG A 84 -21.15 -0.04 -14.53
CA ARG A 84 -21.44 -1.42 -14.98
C ARG A 84 -20.22 -2.37 -14.98
N TRP A 85 -19.07 -1.91 -14.50
CA TRP A 85 -17.82 -2.68 -14.43
C TRP A 85 -17.93 -3.97 -13.57
N ASP A 86 -18.84 -3.99 -12.60
CA ASP A 86 -18.97 -5.03 -11.57
C ASP A 86 -20.06 -6.06 -11.88
N ARG A 87 -20.77 -5.89 -12.99
CA ARG A 87 -21.80 -6.85 -13.40
C ARG A 87 -21.17 -8.13 -13.89
N GLY A 88 -21.44 -9.20 -13.16
CA GLY A 88 -20.91 -10.54 -13.45
C GLY A 88 -19.85 -10.99 -12.44
N LEU A 89 -19.47 -10.14 -11.47
CA LEU A 89 -18.72 -10.62 -10.31
C LEU A 89 -19.64 -11.55 -9.49
N VAL A 90 -19.41 -12.85 -9.64
CA VAL A 90 -20.09 -13.90 -8.85
C VAL A 90 -19.85 -13.59 -7.38
N LYS A 91 -20.92 -13.29 -6.63
CA LYS A 91 -20.82 -13.11 -5.18
C LYS A 91 -20.18 -14.38 -4.60
N PRO A 92 -19.11 -14.28 -3.79
CA PRO A 92 -18.56 -15.45 -3.14
C PRO A 92 -19.67 -16.12 -2.33
N LYS A 93 -19.89 -17.42 -2.55
CA LYS A 93 -20.84 -18.20 -1.74
C LYS A 93 -20.41 -18.07 -0.29
N ARG A 94 -21.31 -17.61 0.57
CA ARG A 94 -21.10 -17.67 2.01
C ARG A 94 -21.13 -19.15 2.39
N ASP A 95 -20.02 -19.68 2.87
CA ASP A 95 -20.00 -20.98 3.52
C ASP A 95 -20.85 -20.88 4.78
N THR A 96 -22.10 -21.35 4.70
CA THR A 96 -22.92 -21.60 5.87
C THR A 96 -22.38 -22.86 6.53
N LYS A 97 -21.47 -22.70 7.49
CA LYS A 97 -21.23 -23.74 8.49
C LYS A 97 -22.51 -23.93 9.31
N LYS A 98 -23.15 -25.07 9.14
CA LYS A 98 -23.95 -25.75 10.17
C LYS A 98 -23.69 -27.24 10.03
#